data_AF-A0A662HZK2-F1
#
_entry.id   AF-A0A662HZK2-F1
#
_cell.length_a   1.000
_cell.length_b   1.000
_cell.length_c   1.000
_cell.angle_alpha   90.00
_cell.angle_beta   90.00
_cell.angle_gamma   90.00
#
_symmetry.space_group_name_H-M   'P 1'
#
loop_
_entity.id
_entity.type
_entity.pdbx_description
1 polymer ?
#
loop_
_entity_poly.entity_id
_entity_poly.type
_entity_poly.pdbx_seq_one_letter_code
_entity_poly.pdbx_strand_id
1 'polypeptide(L)'
;MNACVHLAFDAFRLRGVSLRVEVREVSARKLLLELRGQLYYIGLLEEFLTRGVMVGLAASLTGALEAILLSSTVFGLVHFVHERSPSRFAETFITGTVYSVGLVCSGNVWVPAVAHVLGNLLFSCVKLSGRVS
;
A
#
# COMPACT_ATOMS: atom_id res chain seq x y z
N MET A 1 0.99 6.86 5.46
CA MET A 1 2.24 6.49 4.76
C MET A 1 1.98 5.89 3.39
N ASN A 2 1.09 4.90 3.21
CA ASN A 2 0.61 4.47 1.88
C ASN A 2 0.10 5.64 1.03
N ALA A 3 -0.73 6.47 1.66
CA ALA A 3 -1.16 7.79 1.20
C ALA A 3 -0.04 8.59 0.55
N CYS A 4 1.06 8.77 1.26
CA CYS A 4 2.17 9.60 0.82
C CYS A 4 2.93 8.99 -0.36
N VAL A 5 3.13 7.66 -0.36
CA VAL A 5 3.82 6.96 -1.46
C VAL A 5 2.99 7.07 -2.73
N HIS A 6 1.72 6.71 -2.67
CA HIS A 6 0.80 6.83 -3.80
C HIS A 6 0.64 8.28 -4.30
N LEU A 7 0.48 9.25 -3.39
CA LEU A 7 0.42 10.67 -3.77
C LEU A 7 1.73 11.15 -4.42
N ALA A 8 2.88 10.66 -3.99
CA ALA A 8 4.17 10.99 -4.59
C ALA A 8 4.32 10.41 -6.00
N PHE A 9 3.84 9.18 -6.24
CA PHE A 9 3.83 8.57 -7.57
C PHE A 9 2.82 9.23 -8.51
N ASP A 10 1.64 9.60 -8.01
CA ASP A 10 0.66 10.39 -8.76
C ASP A 10 1.22 11.78 -9.12
N ALA A 11 1.88 12.46 -8.16
CA ALA A 11 2.56 13.72 -8.41
C ALA A 11 3.71 13.57 -9.42
N PHE A 12 4.43 12.45 -9.40
CA PHE A 12 5.45 12.13 -10.39
C PHE A 12 4.84 11.96 -11.79
N ARG A 13 3.71 11.25 -11.90
CA ARG A 13 3.00 11.07 -13.18
C ARG A 13 2.45 12.39 -13.73
N LEU A 14 2.03 13.29 -12.84
CA LEU A 14 1.46 14.61 -13.17
C LEU A 14 2.52 15.72 -13.24
N ARG A 15 3.81 15.37 -13.36
CA ARG A 15 4.90 16.35 -13.48
C ARG A 15 4.65 17.31 -14.65
N GLY A 16 4.89 18.61 -14.40
CA GLY A 16 4.68 19.68 -15.39
C GLY A 16 3.28 20.28 -15.38
N VAL A 17 2.42 19.88 -14.45
CA VAL A 17 1.03 20.33 -14.33
C VAL A 17 0.76 20.81 -12.91
N SER A 18 -0.08 21.82 -12.71
CA SER A 18 -0.46 22.25 -11.35
C SER A 18 -1.25 21.15 -10.65
N LEU A 19 -0.73 20.65 -9.53
CA LEU A 19 -1.37 19.61 -8.71
C LEU A 19 -2.47 20.20 -7.84
N ARG A 20 -3.62 19.51 -7.81
CA ARG A 20 -4.70 19.80 -6.87
C ARG A 20 -5.12 18.51 -6.15
N VAL A 21 -5.29 18.61 -4.84
CA VAL A 21 -5.93 17.56 -4.04
C VAL A 21 -7.43 17.83 -4.04
N GLU A 22 -8.20 16.88 -4.54
CA GLU A 22 -9.66 16.91 -4.55
C GLU A 22 -10.19 15.89 -3.53
N VAL A 23 -10.96 16.38 -2.56
CA VAL A 23 -11.73 15.51 -1.66
C VAL A 23 -13.00 15.10 -2.40
N ARG A 24 -13.20 13.79 -2.57
CA ARG A 24 -14.40 13.22 -3.16
C ARG A 24 -15.48 13.14 -2.10
N GLU A 25 -16.70 13.57 -2.43
CA GLU A 25 -17.85 13.21 -1.60
C GLU A 25 -18.13 11.71 -1.75
N VAL A 26 -17.80 10.95 -0.70
CA VAL A 26 -18.06 9.52 -0.63
C VAL A 26 -19.16 9.29 0.39
N SER A 27 -20.25 8.63 -0.02
CA SER A 27 -21.33 8.30 0.91
C SER A 27 -20.86 7.32 1.98
N ALA A 28 -21.45 7.40 3.18
CA ALA A 28 -21.15 6.49 4.29
C ALA A 28 -21.29 5.02 3.88
N ARG A 29 -22.31 4.68 3.06
CA ARG A 29 -22.50 3.34 2.51
C ARG A 29 -21.32 2.86 1.68
N LYS A 30 -20.76 3.72 0.82
CA LYS A 30 -19.58 3.36 0.00
C LYS A 30 -18.35 3.13 0.86
N LEU A 31 -18.12 3.98 1.87
CA LEU A 31 -17.01 3.80 2.81
C LEU A 31 -17.12 2.52 3.63
N LEU A 32 -18.33 2.17 4.09
CA LEU A 32 -18.55 0.91 4.80
C LEU A 32 -18.31 -0.32 3.91
N LEU A 33 -18.71 -0.26 2.65
CA LEU A 33 -18.45 -1.33 1.68
C LEU A 33 -16.95 -1.47 1.39
N GLU A 34 -16.23 -0.36 1.26
CA GLU A 34 -14.78 -0.35 1.09
C GLU A 34 -14.09 -0.93 2.32
N LEU A 35 -14.45 -0.47 3.53
CA LEU A 35 -13.91 -1.00 4.78
C LEU A 35 -14.13 -2.51 4.89
N ARG A 36 -15.34 -3.00 4.56
CA ARG A 36 -15.63 -4.44 4.50
C ARG A 36 -14.71 -5.14 3.49
N GLY A 37 -14.52 -4.56 2.30
CA GLY A 37 -13.57 -5.03 1.29
C GLY A 37 -12.17 -5.22 1.88
N GLN A 38 -11.67 -4.18 2.54
CA GLN A 38 -10.34 -4.16 3.14
C GLN A 38 -10.20 -5.15 4.30
N LEU A 39 -11.22 -5.31 5.14
CA LEU A 39 -11.14 -6.20 6.31
C LEU A 39 -11.27 -7.69 5.95
N TYR A 40 -12.05 -8.05 4.93
CA TYR A 40 -12.39 -9.45 4.67
C TYR A 40 -11.82 -10.02 3.38
N TYR A 41 -11.39 -9.18 2.44
CA TYR A 41 -11.03 -9.64 1.10
C TYR A 41 -9.68 -9.14 0.59
N ILE A 42 -9.23 -7.96 1.05
CA ILE A 42 -8.06 -7.27 0.50
C ILE A 42 -7.04 -7.00 1.60
N GLY A 43 -7.01 -5.78 2.16
CA GLY A 43 -5.91 -5.29 2.97
C GLY A 43 -5.53 -6.17 4.16
N LEU A 44 -6.51 -6.67 4.93
CA LEU A 44 -6.20 -7.51 6.09
C LEU A 44 -5.58 -8.85 5.68
N LEU A 45 -6.16 -9.53 4.69
CA LEU A 45 -5.65 -10.82 4.21
C LEU A 45 -4.27 -10.65 3.56
N GLU A 46 -4.08 -9.59 2.78
CA GLU A 46 -2.80 -9.27 2.17
C GLU A 46 -1.71 -9.08 3.24
N GLU A 47 -1.95 -8.30 4.29
CA GLU A 47 -0.95 -8.08 5.35
C GLU A 47 -0.70 -9.32 6.21
N PHE A 48 -1.72 -10.08 6.56
CA PHE A 48 -1.52 -11.33 7.31
C PHE A 48 -0.69 -12.35 6.51
N LEU A 49 -0.93 -12.47 5.20
CA LEU A 49 -0.18 -13.38 4.35
C LEU A 49 1.25 -12.87 4.09
N THR A 50 1.39 -11.62 3.65
CA THR A 50 2.69 -11.11 3.16
C THR A 50 3.60 -10.63 4.29
N ARG A 51 3.05 -10.10 5.38
CA ARG A 51 3.83 -9.62 6.53
C ARG A 51 3.81 -10.67 7.64
N GLY A 52 2.63 -11.10 8.06
CA GLY A 52 2.50 -12.11 9.12
C GLY A 52 3.22 -13.42 8.78
N VAL A 53 2.80 -14.09 7.71
CA VAL A 53 3.33 -15.40 7.32
C VAL A 53 4.67 -15.27 6.60
N MET A 54 4.71 -14.52 5.51
CA MET A 54 5.90 -14.53 4.63
C MET A 54 7.12 -13.84 5.26
N VAL A 55 6.99 -12.62 5.81
CA VAL A 55 8.12 -11.98 6.52
C VAL A 55 8.46 -12.76 7.79
N GLY A 56 7.46 -13.20 8.58
CA GLY A 56 7.70 -13.98 9.79
C GLY A 56 8.51 -15.25 9.54
N LEU A 57 8.10 -16.06 8.54
CA LEU A 57 8.81 -17.28 8.17
C LEU A 57 10.17 -16.99 7.55
N ALA A 58 10.26 -16.07 6.58
CA ALA A 58 11.53 -15.75 5.94
C ALA A 58 12.54 -15.20 6.95
N ALA A 59 12.11 -14.33 7.87
CA ALA A 59 13.00 -13.76 8.89
C ALA A 59 13.57 -14.83 9.81
N SER A 60 12.80 -15.89 10.11
CA SER A 60 13.27 -17.03 10.90
C SER A 60 14.34 -17.88 10.21
N LEU A 61 14.42 -17.82 8.87
CA LEU A 61 15.31 -18.63 8.05
C LEU A 61 16.54 -17.85 7.56
N THR A 62 16.38 -16.59 7.20
CA THR A 62 17.41 -15.81 6.49
C THR A 62 17.82 -14.53 7.19
N GLY A 63 17.06 -14.07 8.20
CA GLY A 63 17.24 -12.75 8.80
C GLY A 63 16.22 -11.72 8.28
N ALA A 64 16.12 -10.62 9.03
CA ALA A 64 15.05 -9.63 8.84
C ALA A 64 15.18 -8.85 7.52
N LEU A 65 16.41 -8.51 7.10
CA LEU A 65 16.64 -7.70 5.91
C LEU A 65 16.22 -8.47 4.65
N GLU A 66 16.66 -9.73 4.55
CA GLU A 66 16.37 -10.65 3.45
C GLU A 66 14.86 -10.89 3.37
N ALA A 67 14.18 -11.07 4.50
CA ALA A 67 12.74 -11.24 4.58
C ALA A 67 11.97 -10.00 4.10
N ILE A 68 12.42 -8.80 4.50
CA ILE A 68 11.85 -7.52 4.04
C ILE A 68 11.99 -7.41 2.53
N LEU A 69 13.19 -7.65 1.98
CA LEU A 69 13.43 -7.54 0.54
C LEU A 69 12.62 -8.55 -0.26
N LEU A 70 12.56 -9.81 0.21
CA LEU A 70 11.79 -10.86 -0.44
C LEU A 70 10.29 -10.53 -0.46
N SER A 71 9.71 -10.19 0.69
CA SER A 71 8.28 -9.85 0.79
C SER A 71 7.93 -8.62 -0.04
N SER A 72 8.75 -7.56 0.02
CA SER A 72 8.54 -6.34 -0.77
C SER A 72 8.61 -6.59 -2.27
N THR A 73 9.56 -7.43 -2.71
CA THR A 73 9.71 -7.81 -4.12
C THR A 73 8.51 -8.59 -4.60
N VAL A 74 8.08 -9.61 -3.85
CA VAL A 74 6.90 -10.41 -4.23
C VAL A 74 5.64 -9.54 -4.26
N PHE A 75 5.43 -8.69 -3.25
CA PHE A 75 4.29 -7.78 -3.21
C PHE A 75 4.29 -6.81 -4.40
N GLY A 76 5.46 -6.26 -4.74
CA GLY A 76 5.68 -5.47 -5.94
C GLY A 76 5.34 -6.20 -7.23
N LEU A 77 5.85 -7.43 -7.38
CA LEU A 77 5.68 -8.26 -8.59
C LEU A 77 4.22 -8.66 -8.80
N VAL A 78 3.48 -9.00 -7.74
CA VAL A 78 2.04 -9.31 -7.84
C VAL A 78 1.27 -8.14 -8.46
N HIS A 79 1.53 -6.93 -7.97
CA HIS A 79 0.90 -5.72 -8.50
C HIS A 79 1.38 -5.37 -9.92
N PHE A 80 2.66 -5.60 -10.21
CA PHE A 80 3.18 -5.47 -11.56
C PHE A 80 2.47 -6.40 -12.55
N VAL A 81 2.29 -7.67 -12.20
CA VAL A 81 1.63 -8.65 -13.08
C VAL A 81 0.17 -8.27 -13.31
N HIS A 82 -0.51 -7.78 -12.27
CA HIS A 82 -1.90 -7.34 -12.36
C HIS A 82 -2.08 -6.10 -13.25
N GLU A 83 -1.24 -5.06 -13.06
CA GLU A 83 -1.43 -3.74 -13.69
C GLU A 83 -0.50 -3.49 -14.90
N ARG A 84 0.48 -4.37 -15.13
CA ARG A 84 1.54 -4.24 -16.15
C ARG A 84 2.25 -2.89 -16.14
N SER A 85 2.44 -2.31 -14.96
CA SER A 85 2.99 -0.97 -14.77
C SER A 85 4.27 -1.00 -13.92
N PRO A 86 5.44 -0.66 -14.48
CA PRO A 86 6.69 -0.57 -13.70
C PRO A 86 6.61 0.48 -12.59
N SER A 87 5.86 1.57 -12.81
CA SER A 87 5.62 2.56 -11.74
C SER A 87 4.83 1.97 -10.58
N ARG A 88 3.86 1.07 -10.87
CA ARG A 88 3.12 0.37 -9.83
C ARG A 88 4.00 -0.59 -9.07
N PHE A 89 4.88 -1.32 -9.76
CA PHE A 89 5.88 -2.17 -9.11
C PHE A 89 6.69 -1.39 -8.08
N ALA A 90 7.28 -0.25 -8.49
CA ALA A 90 8.14 0.54 -7.60
C ALA A 90 7.36 1.09 -6.40
N GLU A 91 6.15 1.59 -6.64
CA GLU A 91 5.24 2.10 -5.62
C GLU A 91 4.89 1.03 -4.57
N THR A 92 4.41 -0.14 -5.02
CA THR A 92 4.01 -1.21 -4.11
C THR A 92 5.20 -1.92 -3.50
N PHE A 93 6.37 -1.95 -4.15
CA PHE A 93 7.63 -2.38 -3.55
C PHE A 93 8.00 -1.49 -2.36
N ILE A 94 7.96 -0.16 -2.53
CA ILE A 94 8.29 0.81 -1.46
C ILE A 94 7.29 0.68 -0.30
N THR A 95 5.99 0.65 -0.59
CA THR A 95 4.96 0.39 0.44
C THR A 95 5.18 -0.97 1.11
N GLY A 96 5.51 -1.98 0.31
CA GLY A 96 6.01 -3.30 0.70
C GLY A 96 7.02 -3.23 1.83
N THR A 97 8.13 -2.54 1.53
CA THR A 97 9.27 -2.37 2.43
C THR A 97 8.88 -1.65 3.70
N VAL A 98 8.15 -0.54 3.58
CA VAL A 98 7.70 0.26 4.71
C VAL A 98 6.87 -0.56 5.70
N TYR A 99 5.93 -1.38 5.21
CA TYR A 99 5.12 -2.23 6.08
C TYR A 99 5.90 -3.38 6.70
N SER A 100 6.82 -3.98 5.96
CA SER A 100 7.69 -5.03 6.48
C SER A 100 8.64 -4.49 7.56
N VAL A 101 9.17 -3.28 7.38
CA VAL A 101 9.92 -2.57 8.44
C VAL A 101 9.01 -2.29 9.64
N GLY A 102 7.78 -1.80 9.40
CA GLY A 102 6.79 -1.58 10.45
C GLY A 102 6.50 -2.84 11.28
N LEU A 103 6.37 -4.01 10.63
CA LEU A 103 6.25 -5.29 11.31
C LEU A 103 7.50 -5.60 12.14
N VAL A 104 8.69 -5.57 11.55
CA VAL A 104 9.94 -5.95 12.22
C VAL A 104 10.21 -5.06 13.44
N CYS A 105 9.98 -3.75 13.33
CA CYS A 105 10.19 -2.81 14.43
C CYS A 105 9.15 -2.94 15.55
N SER A 106 7.90 -3.29 15.21
CA SER A 106 6.81 -3.36 16.20
C SER A 106 6.57 -4.77 16.76
N GLY A 107 7.04 -5.81 16.07
CA GLY A 107 6.68 -7.20 16.34
C GLY A 107 5.20 -7.51 16.13
N ASN A 108 4.43 -6.63 15.47
CA ASN A 108 2.98 -6.70 15.43
C ASN A 108 2.40 -6.47 14.03
N VAL A 109 1.77 -7.50 13.46
CA VAL A 109 1.14 -7.45 12.12
C VAL A 109 -0.03 -6.47 12.04
N TRP A 110 -0.63 -6.10 13.17
CA TRP A 110 -1.70 -5.11 13.21
C TRP A 110 -1.22 -3.72 12.80
N VAL A 111 0.07 -3.39 13.02
CA VAL A 111 0.64 -2.09 12.64
C VAL A 111 0.57 -1.88 11.12
N PRO A 112 1.15 -2.76 10.27
CA PRO A 112 1.00 -2.62 8.82
C PRO A 112 -0.44 -2.86 8.34
N ALA A 113 -1.21 -3.76 8.97
CA ALA A 113 -2.62 -3.99 8.62
C ALA A 113 -3.48 -2.74 8.73
N VAL A 114 -3.44 -2.06 9.88
CA VAL A 114 -4.20 -0.82 10.10
C VAL A 114 -3.71 0.29 9.16
N ALA A 115 -2.39 0.42 8.98
CA ALA A 115 -1.83 1.40 8.07
C ALA A 115 -2.27 1.19 6.61
N HIS A 116 -2.36 -0.06 6.17
CA HIS A 116 -2.85 -0.44 4.85
C HIS A 116 -4.33 -0.10 4.68
N VAL A 117 -5.19 -0.61 5.57
CA VAL A 117 -6.64 -0.37 5.51
C VAL A 117 -6.97 1.12 5.52
N LEU A 118 -6.37 1.88 6.44
CA LEU A 118 -6.57 3.33 6.52
C LEU A 118 -6.03 4.06 5.28
N GLY A 119 -4.90 3.62 4.73
CA GLY A 119 -4.34 4.17 3.49
C GLY A 119 -5.30 4.03 2.31
N ASN A 120 -5.89 2.85 2.14
CA ASN A 120 -6.83 2.58 1.04
C ASN A 120 -8.16 3.33 1.22
N LEU A 121 -8.64 3.43 2.46
CA LEU A 121 -9.82 4.25 2.78
C LEU A 121 -9.59 5.73 2.48
N LEU A 122 -8.42 6.26 2.83
CA LEU A 122 -8.07 7.65 2.52
C LEU A 122 -8.03 7.89 1.01
N PHE A 123 -7.48 6.96 0.22
CA PHE A 123 -7.51 7.06 -1.25
C PHE A 123 -8.89 6.95 -1.88
N SER A 124 -9.80 6.26 -1.22
CA SER A 124 -11.20 6.25 -1.67
C SER A 124 -11.84 7.63 -1.54
N CYS A 125 -11.37 8.43 -0.56
CA CYS A 125 -11.85 9.80 -0.30
C CYS A 125 -11.09 10.89 -1.04
N VAL A 126 -9.85 10.63 -1.49
CA VAL A 126 -8.97 11.68 -2.02
C VAL A 126 -8.47 11.33 -3.42
N LYS A 127 -8.46 12.31 -4.31
CA LYS A 127 -7.88 12.20 -5.66
C LYS A 127 -6.88 13.31 -5.89
N LEU A 128 -5.76 13.00 -6.54
CA LEU A 128 -4.94 14.01 -7.18
C LEU A 128 -5.41 14.25 -8.62
N SER A 129 -5.62 15.52 -8.98
CA SER A 129 -5.90 15.95 -10.34
C SER A 129 -4.82 16.93 -10.81
N GLY A 130 -4.45 16.85 -12.09
CA GLY A 130 -3.58 17.82 -12.76
C GLY A 130 -4.42 18.73 -13.65
N ARG A 131 -4.21 20.04 -13.58
CA ARG A 131 -4.84 21.02 -14.49
C ARG A 131 -3.81 21.62 -15.43
N VAL A 132 -3.93 21.32 -16.73
CA VAL A 132 -3.14 21.99 -17.77
C VAL A 132 -3.55 23.45 -17.79
N SER A 133 -2.60 24.36 -17.54
CA SER A 133 -2.79 25.81 -17.62
C SER A 133 -3.00 26.26 -19.06
#